data_AF-A0A5B1BBR2-F1
#
_entry.id   AF-A0A5B1BBR2-F1
#
_cell.length_a   1.000
_cell.length_b   1.000
_cell.length_c   1.000
_cell.angle_alpha   90.00
_cell.angle_beta   90.00
_cell.angle_gamma   90.00
#
_symmetry.space_group_name_H-M   'P 1'
#
loop_
_entity.id
_entity.type
_entity.pdbx_description
1 polymer ?
#
loop_
_entity_poly.entity_id
_entity_poly.type
_entity_poly.pdbx_seq_one_letter_code
_entity_poly.pdbx_strand_id
1 'polypeptide(L)'
;MPLPAALALQTIKNKPKVTVGKRTTNVLLATGLGVVAFWGVKTLWRRFKRDFREGQALQQGNPANFAIRIALAFENDSAFGWGTDEEALFRTLEQIPTANMMRKVGHAYKDLEGRNLAADLKSELTTEEFAIADEIINSKR
;
A
#
# COMPACT_ATOMS: atom_id res chain seq x y z
N MET A 1 35.88 23.01 -29.81
CA MET A 1 35.81 23.48 -28.41
C MET A 1 34.53 24.31 -28.24
N PRO A 2 33.91 24.27 -27.05
CA PRO A 2 32.45 24.20 -26.84
C PRO A 2 31.70 25.55 -26.92
N LEU A 3 30.38 25.43 -27.16
CA LEU A 3 29.39 26.51 -27.25
C LEU A 3 29.41 27.42 -26.00
N PRO A 4 29.28 28.75 -26.16
CA PRO A 4 29.37 29.69 -25.04
C PRO A 4 28.15 29.59 -24.12
N ALA A 5 28.43 29.45 -22.82
CA ALA A 5 27.49 29.36 -21.69
C ALA A 5 26.56 30.59 -21.47
N ALA A 6 26.38 31.43 -22.49
CA ALA A 6 25.59 32.66 -22.43
C ALA A 6 24.08 32.44 -22.58
N LEU A 7 23.63 31.30 -23.13
CA LEU A 7 22.20 30.97 -23.27
C LEU A 7 21.59 30.33 -22.03
N ALA A 8 22.40 29.81 -21.10
CA ALA A 8 21.92 29.13 -19.89
C ALA A 8 21.61 30.08 -18.71
N LEU A 9 22.00 31.35 -18.78
CA LEU A 9 21.87 32.29 -17.66
C LEU A 9 20.63 33.20 -17.73
N GLN A 10 19.88 33.21 -18.84
CA GLN A 10 18.69 34.06 -18.95
C GLN A 10 17.42 33.44 -18.33
N THR A 11 17.45 32.15 -17.97
CA THR A 11 16.29 31.46 -17.36
C THR A 11 16.21 31.58 -15.84
N ILE A 12 17.22 32.15 -15.17
CA ILE A 12 17.25 32.25 -13.70
C ILE A 12 16.58 33.55 -13.20
N LYS A 13 16.22 34.49 -14.07
CA LYS A 13 15.77 35.84 -13.67
C LYS A 13 14.26 36.02 -13.44
N ASN A 14 13.42 35.03 -13.77
CA ASN A 14 11.97 35.10 -13.49
C ASN A 14 11.54 34.03 -12.48
N LYS A 15 11.71 34.32 -11.18
CA LYS A 15 11.08 33.56 -10.10
C LYS A 15 9.82 34.31 -9.63
N PRO A 16 8.59 33.79 -9.85
CA PRO A 16 7.42 34.37 -9.21
C PRO A 16 7.51 34.15 -7.70
N LYS A 17 7.41 35.23 -6.93
CA LYS A 17 7.35 35.20 -5.45
C LYS A 17 6.02 34.58 -5.03
N VAL A 18 6.04 33.30 -4.64
CA VAL A 18 4.86 32.64 -4.07
C VAL A 18 4.80 32.96 -2.57
N THR A 19 3.87 33.82 -2.20
CA THR A 19 3.55 34.13 -0.80
C THR A 19 2.59 33.07 -0.28
N VAL A 20 3.07 32.21 0.63
CA VAL A 20 2.29 31.10 1.19
C VAL A 20 1.39 31.61 2.31
N GLY A 21 0.17 32.00 1.96
CA GLY A 21 -0.92 32.21 2.91
C GLY A 21 -1.54 30.87 3.30
N LYS A 22 -1.73 30.63 4.60
CA LYS A 22 -2.42 29.44 5.13
C LYS A 22 -3.90 29.46 4.73
N ARG A 23 -4.22 28.88 3.56
CA ARG A 23 -5.49 28.22 3.21
C ARG A 23 -5.46 27.90 1.70
N THR A 24 -5.62 26.61 1.39
CA THR A 24 -6.14 26.05 0.12
C THR A 24 -5.56 26.60 -1.19
N THR A 25 -4.72 25.84 -1.88
CA THR A 25 -4.74 25.86 -3.36
C THR A 25 -4.16 24.58 -3.96
N ASN A 26 -5.06 23.78 -4.52
CA ASN A 26 -4.76 22.91 -5.65
C ASN A 26 -4.34 23.82 -6.83
N VAL A 27 -3.13 23.65 -7.35
CA VAL A 27 -2.75 24.24 -8.64
C VAL A 27 -2.63 23.12 -9.66
N LEU A 28 -3.74 22.91 -10.37
CA LEU A 28 -3.74 22.34 -11.72
C LEU A 28 -3.20 23.39 -12.68
N LEU A 29 -2.23 23.03 -13.53
CA LEU A 29 -2.09 23.57 -14.89
C LEU A 29 -0.95 22.85 -15.64
N ALA A 30 -1.33 21.83 -16.41
CA ALA A 30 -0.63 21.49 -17.65
C ALA A 30 -1.66 20.85 -18.59
N THR A 31 -2.36 21.72 -19.31
CA THR A 31 -3.25 21.41 -20.43
C THR A 31 -2.42 20.86 -21.59
N GLY A 32 -2.30 19.54 -21.66
CA GLY A 32 -1.70 18.82 -22.78
C GLY A 32 -2.36 17.45 -22.89
N LEU A 33 -3.14 17.26 -23.94
CA LEU A 33 -4.07 16.15 -24.17
C LEU A 33 -3.37 14.77 -24.15
N GLY A 34 -3.76 13.93 -23.20
CA GLY A 34 -3.47 12.51 -23.24
C GLY A 34 -4.09 11.81 -22.04
N VAL A 35 -5.11 10.98 -22.28
CA VAL A 35 -5.89 10.19 -21.32
C VAL A 35 -5.04 9.24 -20.44
N VAL A 36 -3.71 9.31 -20.51
CA VAL A 36 -2.75 8.54 -19.71
C VAL A 36 -2.72 8.95 -18.23
N ALA A 37 -3.16 10.16 -17.88
CA ALA A 37 -3.14 10.63 -16.48
C ALA A 37 -4.06 9.81 -15.55
N PHE A 38 -5.10 9.16 -16.08
CA PHE A 38 -6.01 8.35 -15.26
C PHE A 38 -5.44 6.96 -14.89
N TRP A 39 -4.52 6.41 -15.71
CA TRP A 39 -3.83 5.15 -15.38
C TRP A 39 -2.45 5.38 -14.73
N GLY A 40 -1.76 6.46 -15.10
CA GLY A 40 -0.42 6.79 -14.60
C GLY A 40 -0.36 7.23 -13.14
N VAL A 41 -1.42 7.81 -12.60
CA VAL A 41 -1.50 8.14 -11.17
C VAL A 41 -1.67 6.87 -10.30
N LYS A 42 -2.33 5.83 -10.81
CA LYS A 42 -2.51 4.54 -10.11
C LYS A 42 -1.21 3.75 -9.99
N THR A 43 -0.32 3.81 -10.97
CA THR A 43 0.99 3.12 -10.94
C THR A 43 2.06 3.90 -10.18
N LEU A 44 1.97 5.23 -10.12
CA LEU A 44 2.94 6.05 -9.38
C LEU A 44 2.67 6.12 -7.87
N TRP A 45 1.41 5.97 -7.44
CA TRP A 45 1.05 6.00 -6.02
C TRP A 45 1.67 4.85 -5.19
N ARG A 46 1.96 3.71 -5.83
CA ARG A 46 2.53 2.53 -5.15
C ARG A 46 3.99 2.70 -4.71
N ARG A 47 4.76 3.62 -5.28
CA ARG A 47 6.19 3.79 -4.95
C ARG A 47 6.46 4.81 -3.83
N PHE A 48 5.55 5.75 -3.57
CA PHE A 48 5.80 6.81 -2.57
C PHE A 48 5.33 6.45 -1.14
N LYS A 49 4.56 5.37 -0.94
CA LYS A 49 4.06 4.93 0.38
C LYS A 49 4.88 3.79 1.02
N ARG A 50 6.02 3.40 0.44
CA ARG A 50 6.85 2.27 0.93
C ARG A 50 8.01 2.69 1.83
N ASP A 51 8.67 3.81 1.56
CA ASP A 51 9.97 4.14 2.18
C ASP A 51 9.96 4.62 3.65
N PHE A 52 8.82 4.61 4.36
CA PHE A 52 8.76 5.05 5.77
C PHE A 52 8.20 4.03 6.78
N ARG A 53 7.90 2.78 6.36
CA ARG A 53 7.28 1.77 7.25
C ARG A 53 8.03 0.44 7.36
N GLU A 54 8.99 0.18 6.48
CA GLU A 54 9.72 -1.09 6.43
C GLU A 54 10.65 -1.31 7.64
N GLY A 55 11.24 -0.24 8.22
CA GLY A 55 12.20 -0.34 9.32
C GLY A 55 11.64 -0.88 10.65
N GLN A 56 10.31 -0.90 10.85
CA GLN A 56 9.68 -1.42 12.08
C GLN A 56 8.91 -2.73 11.87
N ALA A 57 8.69 -3.16 10.62
CA ALA A 57 7.91 -4.36 10.30
C ALA A 57 8.64 -5.68 10.61
N LEU A 58 9.91 -5.64 11.03
CA LEU A 58 10.73 -6.81 11.36
C LEU A 58 10.66 -7.22 12.85
N GLN A 59 9.93 -6.48 13.69
CA GLN A 59 9.72 -6.87 15.09
C GLN A 59 8.61 -7.92 15.19
N GLN A 60 8.93 -9.09 15.76
CA GLN A 60 7.94 -10.13 16.06
C GLN A 60 6.85 -9.54 16.97
N GLY A 61 5.59 -9.59 16.53
CA GLY A 61 4.44 -8.98 17.21
C GLY A 61 3.98 -7.62 16.68
N ASN A 62 4.63 -7.05 15.66
CA ASN A 62 4.15 -5.83 15.01
C ASN A 62 2.92 -6.12 14.12
N PRO A 63 1.81 -5.36 14.22
CA PRO A 63 0.64 -5.55 13.33
C PRO A 63 0.96 -5.43 11.84
N ALA A 64 1.95 -4.62 11.46
CA ALA A 64 2.40 -4.52 10.08
C ALA A 64 3.08 -5.80 9.59
N ASN A 65 3.80 -6.53 10.45
CA ASN A 65 4.42 -7.80 10.07
C ASN A 65 3.35 -8.85 9.72
N PHE A 66 2.33 -8.99 10.57
CA PHE A 66 1.20 -9.87 10.30
C PHE A 66 0.47 -9.47 9.02
N ALA A 67 0.23 -8.18 8.80
CA ALA A 67 -0.42 -7.69 7.58
C ALA A 67 0.37 -8.04 6.32
N ILE A 68 1.71 -7.86 6.34
CA ILE A 68 2.58 -8.23 5.23
C ILE A 68 2.52 -9.74 4.97
N ARG A 69 2.60 -10.57 6.02
CA ARG A 69 2.53 -12.03 5.87
C ARG A 69 1.20 -12.52 5.31
N ILE A 70 0.10 -11.88 5.72
CA ILE A 70 -1.23 -12.15 5.16
C ILE A 70 -1.27 -11.75 3.67
N ALA A 71 -0.75 -10.57 3.32
CA ALA A 71 -0.68 -10.13 1.92
C ALA A 71 0.14 -11.11 1.07
N LEU A 72 1.31 -11.53 1.57
CA LEU A 72 2.14 -12.54 0.90
C LEU A 72 1.43 -13.89 0.75
N ALA A 73 0.60 -14.28 1.72
CA ALA A 73 -0.18 -15.51 1.63
C ALA A 73 -1.25 -15.43 0.53
N PHE A 74 -1.85 -14.26 0.28
CA PHE A 74 -2.73 -14.06 -0.87
C PHE A 74 -1.96 -13.99 -2.20
N GLU A 75 -0.71 -13.52 -2.18
CA GLU A 75 0.16 -13.43 -3.35
C GLU A 75 0.92 -14.73 -3.61
N ASN A 76 0.23 -15.89 -3.64
CA ASN A 76 0.89 -17.17 -3.91
C ASN A 76 1.55 -17.14 -5.29
N ASP A 77 2.89 -17.10 -5.30
CA ASP A 77 3.74 -17.11 -6.50
C ASP A 77 3.87 -18.54 -7.05
N SER A 78 2.74 -19.25 -7.14
CA SER A 78 2.66 -20.52 -7.84
C SER A 78 3.08 -20.29 -9.29
N ALA A 79 3.65 -21.30 -9.97
CA ALA A 79 4.15 -21.15 -11.35
C ALA A 79 3.12 -20.63 -12.37
N PHE A 80 1.84 -20.61 -11.99
CA PHE A 80 0.74 -20.09 -12.79
C PHE A 80 0.18 -18.75 -12.29
N GLY A 81 0.56 -18.26 -11.10
CA GLY A 81 0.10 -16.99 -10.53
C GLY A 81 -1.35 -17.02 -10.05
N TRP A 82 -1.86 -18.20 -9.68
CA TRP A 82 -3.21 -18.39 -9.13
C TRP A 82 -3.14 -19.12 -7.80
N GLY A 83 -4.00 -18.71 -6.87
CA GLY A 83 -4.22 -19.38 -5.58
C GLY A 83 -3.81 -18.53 -4.39
N THR A 84 -4.20 -18.99 -3.21
CA THR A 84 -3.77 -18.48 -1.91
C THR A 84 -2.82 -19.53 -1.31
N ASP A 85 -1.94 -19.13 -0.41
CA ASP A 85 -1.23 -20.05 0.50
C ASP A 85 -2.05 -20.10 1.80
N GLU A 86 -3.08 -20.95 1.82
CA GLU A 86 -4.04 -21.02 2.91
C GLU A 86 -3.37 -21.44 4.22
N GLU A 87 -2.36 -22.31 4.14
CA GLU A 87 -1.56 -22.74 5.29
C GLU A 87 -0.82 -21.54 5.91
N ALA A 88 -0.11 -20.75 5.10
CA ALA A 88 0.56 -19.55 5.58
C ALA A 88 -0.42 -18.51 6.13
N LEU A 89 -1.59 -18.36 5.50
CA LEU A 89 -2.64 -17.45 5.92
C LEU A 89 -3.17 -17.84 7.31
N PHE A 90 -3.67 -19.06 7.47
CA PHE A 90 -4.27 -19.53 8.72
C PHE A 90 -3.26 -19.53 9.85
N ARG A 91 -2.03 -20.02 9.61
CA ARG A 91 -0.94 -19.96 10.59
C ARG A 91 -0.63 -18.53 11.02
N THR A 92 -0.71 -17.57 10.10
CA THR A 92 -0.51 -16.16 10.43
C THR A 92 -1.67 -15.60 11.26
N LEU A 93 -2.91 -15.94 10.92
CA LEU A 93 -4.10 -15.54 11.69
C LEU A 93 -4.08 -16.12 13.11
N GLU A 94 -3.70 -17.39 13.29
CA GLU A 94 -3.57 -18.04 14.60
C GLU A 94 -2.55 -17.35 15.51
N GLN A 95 -1.41 -16.92 14.95
CA GLN A 95 -0.35 -16.24 15.69
C GLN A 95 -0.72 -14.84 16.19
N ILE A 96 -1.82 -14.25 15.70
CA ILE A 96 -2.33 -12.97 16.18
C ILE A 96 -3.02 -13.21 17.54
N PRO A 97 -2.52 -12.65 18.65
CA PRO A 97 -2.87 -13.13 19.99
C PRO A 97 -4.21 -12.63 20.54
N THR A 98 -4.71 -11.46 20.10
CA THR A 98 -5.89 -10.81 20.69
C THR A 98 -6.77 -10.16 19.63
N ALA A 99 -8.05 -9.97 19.95
CA ALA A 99 -8.96 -9.24 19.07
C ALA A 99 -8.50 -7.80 18.79
N ASN A 100 -7.89 -7.14 19.79
CA ASN A 100 -7.32 -5.80 19.62
C ASN A 100 -6.13 -5.81 18.64
N MET A 101 -5.25 -6.82 18.70
CA MET A 101 -4.17 -6.95 17.72
C MET A 101 -4.73 -7.23 16.33
N MET A 102 -5.73 -8.11 16.21
CA MET A 102 -6.37 -8.40 14.92
C MET A 102 -6.96 -7.15 14.25
N ARG A 103 -7.59 -6.27 15.03
CA ARG A 103 -8.05 -4.96 14.52
C ARG A 103 -6.89 -4.10 14.01
N LYS A 104 -5.78 -4.03 14.74
CA LYS A 104 -4.58 -3.30 14.30
C LYS A 104 -3.99 -3.89 13.02
N VAL A 105 -3.98 -5.21 12.88
CA VAL A 105 -3.56 -5.90 11.66
C VAL A 105 -4.47 -5.54 10.50
N GLY A 106 -5.79 -5.54 10.68
CA GLY A 106 -6.73 -5.11 9.64
C GLY A 106 -6.51 -3.66 9.18
N HIS A 107 -6.19 -2.76 10.11
CA HIS A 107 -5.81 -1.38 9.76
C HIS A 107 -4.48 -1.31 9.01
N ALA A 108 -3.46 -2.05 9.46
CA ALA A 108 -2.15 -2.11 8.81
C ALA A 108 -2.24 -2.71 7.40
N TYR A 109 -3.06 -3.75 7.22
CA TYR A 109 -3.34 -4.37 5.92
C TYR A 109 -4.02 -3.40 4.97
N LYS A 110 -5.07 -2.69 5.42
CA LYS A 110 -5.72 -1.66 4.61
C LYS A 110 -4.77 -0.55 4.20
N ASP A 111 -3.85 -0.20 5.09
CA ASP A 111 -2.82 0.78 4.83
C ASP A 111 -1.78 0.32 3.80
N LEU A 112 -1.47 -0.98 3.79
CA LEU A 112 -0.51 -1.64 2.90
C LEU A 112 -1.10 -1.86 1.49
N GLU A 113 -2.25 -2.54 1.41
CA GLU A 113 -2.89 -2.98 0.17
C GLU A 113 -3.90 -1.99 -0.39
N GLY A 114 -4.39 -1.05 0.42
CA GLY A 114 -5.51 -0.16 0.06
C GLY A 114 -6.87 -0.86 0.01
N ARG A 115 -6.94 -2.16 0.34
CA ARG A 115 -8.15 -3.00 0.38
C ARG A 115 -8.52 -3.39 1.81
N ASN A 116 -9.73 -3.92 2.01
CA ASN A 116 -10.15 -4.38 3.33
C ASN A 116 -9.80 -5.86 3.49
N LEU A 117 -9.09 -6.23 4.57
CA LEU A 117 -8.73 -7.62 4.86
C LEU A 117 -9.93 -8.59 4.85
N ALA A 118 -11.06 -8.19 5.43
CA ALA A 118 -12.26 -9.06 5.45
C ALA A 118 -12.86 -9.25 4.06
N ALA A 119 -12.72 -8.27 3.16
CA ALA A 119 -13.16 -8.39 1.79
C ALA A 119 -12.24 -9.33 1.00
N ASP A 120 -10.91 -9.18 1.18
CA ASP A 120 -9.92 -10.03 0.52
C ASP A 120 -10.03 -11.48 1.02
N LEU A 121 -10.20 -11.72 2.33
CA LEU A 121 -10.50 -13.05 2.87
C LEU A 121 -11.73 -13.70 2.19
N LYS A 122 -12.77 -12.92 1.91
CA LYS A 122 -13.99 -13.44 1.29
C LYS A 122 -13.83 -13.70 -0.22
N SER A 123 -12.94 -12.98 -0.91
CA SER A 123 -12.72 -13.15 -2.34
C SER A 123 -11.65 -14.17 -2.69
N GLU A 124 -10.63 -14.30 -1.84
CA GLU A 124 -9.48 -15.18 -2.07
C GLU A 124 -9.70 -16.59 -1.52
N LEU A 125 -10.63 -16.77 -0.56
CA LEU A 125 -10.93 -18.06 0.06
C LEU A 125 -12.27 -18.64 -0.43
N THR A 126 -12.35 -19.97 -0.43
CA THR A 126 -13.63 -20.68 -0.57
C THR A 126 -14.52 -20.47 0.66
N THR A 127 -15.79 -20.85 0.56
CA THR A 127 -16.75 -20.73 1.68
C THR A 127 -16.29 -21.49 2.93
N GLU A 128 -15.69 -22.67 2.77
CA GLU A 128 -15.23 -23.50 3.89
C GLU A 128 -13.98 -22.89 4.56
N GLU A 129 -13.01 -22.46 3.76
CA GLU A 129 -11.80 -21.79 4.23
C GLU A 129 -12.10 -20.45 4.90
N PHE A 130 -13.05 -19.68 4.36
CA PHE A 130 -13.50 -18.45 4.97
C PHE A 130 -14.13 -18.70 6.34
N ALA A 131 -14.92 -19.77 6.50
CA ALA A 131 -15.49 -20.13 7.79
C ALA A 131 -14.41 -20.46 8.83
N ILE A 132 -13.34 -21.16 8.43
CA ILE A 132 -12.18 -21.45 9.28
C ILE A 132 -11.47 -20.16 9.69
N ALA A 133 -11.21 -19.25 8.73
CA ALA A 133 -10.59 -17.96 9.01
C ALA A 133 -11.44 -17.13 9.98
N ASP A 134 -12.76 -17.09 9.79
CA ASP A 134 -13.70 -16.37 10.65
C ASP A 134 -13.74 -16.97 12.07
N GLU A 135 -13.70 -18.29 12.21
CA GLU A 135 -13.60 -18.97 13.51
C GLU A 135 -12.29 -18.61 14.24
N ILE A 136 -11.14 -18.66 13.54
CA ILE A 136 -9.85 -18.26 14.12
C ILE A 136 -9.88 -16.80 14.59
N ILE A 137 -10.54 -15.91 13.84
CA ILE A 137 -10.67 -14.49 14.18
C ILE A 137 -11.60 -14.30 15.38
N ASN A 138 -12.76 -14.94 15.38
CA ASN A 138 -13.79 -14.79 16.41
C ASN A 138 -13.45 -15.49 17.73
N SER A 139 -12.58 -16.51 17.70
CA SER A 139 -12.09 -17.17 18.91
C SER A 139 -11.13 -16.30 19.76
N LYS A 140 -10.62 -15.19 19.19
CA LYS A 140 -9.72 -14.28 19.89
C LYS A 140 -10.48 -13.45 20.93
N ARG A 141 -9.95 -13.44 22.15
CA ARG A 141 -10.46 -12.62 23.26
C ARG A 141 -9.88 -11.19 23.24
#